data_AF-A0A085EU48-F1
#
_entry.id   AF-A0A085EU48-F1
#
_cell.length_a   1.000
_cell.length_b   1.000
_cell.length_c   1.000
_cell.angle_alpha   90.00
_cell.angle_beta   90.00
_cell.angle_gamma   90.00
#
_symmetry.space_group_name_H-M   'P 1'
#
loop_
_entity.id
_entity.type
_entity.pdbx_description
1 polymer ?
#
loop_
_entity_poly.entity_id
_entity_poly.type
_entity_poly.pdbx_seq_one_letter_code
_entity_poly.pdbx_strand_id
1 'polypeptide(L)'
;MDLKVTTTNRGFGRIEFTDLYDVPCSVQASSLATDDAIWFGANEIGLKHFQYGKGWQDIPTPHEMHDHWSANTRMHLSRDQVAALLPILEHFVRTGELPSAV
;
A
#
# COMPACT_ATOMS: atom_id res chain seq x y z
N MET A 1 -3.22 -15.61 -0.92
CA MET A 1 -3.15 -14.36 -1.70
C MET A 1 -2.50 -14.66 -3.03
N ASP A 2 -3.13 -14.24 -4.12
CA ASP A 2 -2.59 -14.41 -5.47
C ASP A 2 -1.74 -13.19 -5.85
N LEU A 3 -0.59 -13.45 -6.47
CA LEU A 3 0.35 -12.42 -6.91
C LEU A 3 0.32 -12.32 -8.44
N LYS A 4 0.01 -11.13 -8.95
CA LYS A 4 0.01 -10.85 -10.39
C LYS A 4 1.15 -9.92 -10.77
N VAL A 5 2.09 -10.42 -11.56
CA VAL A 5 3.20 -9.62 -12.10
C VAL A 5 2.73 -8.85 -13.33
N THR A 6 3.06 -7.56 -13.38
CA THR A 6 2.73 -6.64 -14.47
C THR A 6 3.80 -5.55 -14.61
N THR A 7 3.62 -4.64 -15.56
CA THR A 7 4.48 -3.47 -15.77
C THR A 7 3.63 -2.21 -15.88
N THR A 8 4.17 -1.10 -15.40
CA THR A 8 3.56 0.22 -15.61
C THR A 8 3.71 0.66 -17.06
N ASN A 9 2.93 1.66 -17.50
CA ASN A 9 3.07 2.27 -18.82
C ASN A 9 4.47 2.86 -19.09
N ARG A 10 5.26 3.10 -18.02
CA ARG A 10 6.64 3.60 -18.10
C ARG A 10 7.69 2.49 -18.00
N GLY A 11 7.29 1.22 -18.04
CA GLY A 11 8.18 0.05 -18.04
C GLY A 11 8.67 -0.40 -16.65
N PHE A 12 8.26 0.25 -15.57
CA PHE A 12 8.63 -0.17 -14.20
C PHE A 12 7.86 -1.43 -13.79
N GLY A 13 8.55 -2.36 -13.11
CA GLY A 13 7.95 -3.58 -12.58
C GLY A 13 6.89 -3.30 -11.50
N ARG A 14 5.81 -4.08 -11.51
CA ARG A 14 4.68 -3.97 -10.59
C ARG A 14 4.12 -5.35 -10.27
N ILE A 15 3.74 -5.56 -9.01
CA ILE A 15 3.07 -6.77 -8.53
C ILE A 15 1.77 -6.32 -7.87
N GLU A 16 0.66 -6.92 -8.27
CA GLU A 16 -0.68 -6.62 -7.77
C GLU A 16 -1.20 -7.78 -6.93
N PHE A 17 -1.96 -7.43 -5.88
CA PHE A 17 -2.57 -8.38 -4.95
C PHE A 17 -3.72 -7.70 -4.19
N THR A 18 -4.44 -8.45 -3.34
CA THR A 18 -5.48 -7.92 -2.44
C THR A 18 -5.11 -8.15 -0.98
N ASP A 19 -5.49 -7.21 -0.11
CA ASP A 19 -5.34 -7.37 1.35
C ASP A 19 -6.45 -8.25 1.96
N LEU A 20 -6.48 -8.34 3.30
CA LEU A 20 -7.47 -9.13 4.04
C LEU A 20 -8.92 -8.65 3.84
N TYR A 21 -9.12 -7.40 3.41
CA TYR A 21 -10.42 -6.78 3.15
C TYR A 21 -10.73 -6.69 1.65
N ASP A 22 -10.04 -7.49 0.83
CA ASP A 22 -10.14 -7.49 -0.63
C ASP A 22 -9.78 -6.14 -1.28
N VAL A 23 -9.05 -5.27 -0.57
CA VAL A 23 -8.62 -3.97 -1.11
C VAL A 23 -7.47 -4.19 -2.10
N PRO A 24 -7.54 -3.65 -3.33
CA PRO A 24 -6.45 -3.75 -4.28
C PRO A 24 -5.19 -3.03 -3.80
N CYS A 25 -4.09 -3.76 -3.73
CA CYS A 25 -2.77 -3.28 -3.33
C CYS A 25 -1.72 -3.53 -4.42
N SER A 26 -0.55 -2.93 -4.27
CA SER A 26 0.59 -3.22 -5.12
C SER A 26 1.94 -3.02 -4.44
N VAL A 27 2.94 -3.74 -4.96
CA VAL A 27 4.36 -3.38 -4.87
C VAL A 27 4.80 -2.90 -6.26
N GLN A 28 5.40 -1.72 -6.36
CA GLN A 28 5.81 -1.15 -7.64
C GLN A 28 7.21 -0.52 -7.53
N ALA A 29 8.07 -0.78 -8.50
CA ALA A 29 9.35 -0.08 -8.60
C ALA A 29 9.12 1.43 -8.74
N SER A 30 9.79 2.22 -7.91
CA SER A 30 9.72 3.67 -7.98
C SER A 30 10.54 4.19 -9.17
N SER A 31 10.11 5.31 -9.72
CA SER A 31 10.91 6.06 -10.70
C SER A 31 11.83 7.08 -10.03
N LEU A 32 12.14 6.91 -8.74
CA LEU A 32 13.08 7.75 -8.01
C LEU A 32 14.46 7.60 -8.64
N ALA A 33 15.09 8.72 -8.99
CA ALA A 33 16.36 8.72 -9.72
C ALA A 33 17.59 8.52 -8.81
N THR A 34 17.45 8.86 -7.52
CA THR A 34 18.56 8.91 -6.57
C THR A 34 18.82 7.58 -5.89
N ASP A 35 17.77 6.83 -5.59
CA ASP A 35 17.82 5.64 -4.75
C ASP A 35 16.90 4.54 -5.26
N ASP A 36 17.30 3.29 -5.00
CA ASP A 36 16.45 2.12 -5.18
C ASP A 36 15.28 2.18 -4.18
N ALA A 37 14.07 2.38 -4.70
CA ALA A 37 12.88 2.48 -3.87
C ALA A 37 11.65 1.81 -4.51
N ILE A 38 10.69 1.44 -3.67
CA ILE A 38 9.41 0.85 -4.07
C ILE A 38 8.24 1.63 -3.49
N TRP A 39 7.11 1.60 -4.19
CA TRP A 39 5.81 1.93 -3.63
C TRP A 39 5.15 0.65 -3.12
N PHE A 40 4.66 0.64 -1.89
CA PHE A 40 4.00 -0.52 -1.28
C PHE A 40 2.74 -0.12 -0.49
N GLY A 41 1.57 -0.67 -0.84
CA GLY A 41 0.32 -0.45 -0.11
C GLY A 41 -0.92 -0.45 -1.00
N ALA A 42 -2.02 0.12 -0.49
CA ALA A 42 -3.31 0.20 -1.17
C ALA A 42 -3.27 1.17 -2.36
N ASN A 43 -3.88 0.76 -3.47
CA ASN A 43 -3.90 1.55 -4.70
C ASN A 43 -4.83 2.76 -4.63
N GLU A 44 -5.84 2.70 -3.76
CA GLU A 44 -6.88 3.73 -3.61
C GLU A 44 -6.98 4.23 -2.17
N ILE A 45 -7.56 5.40 -1.99
CA ILE A 45 -7.75 6.06 -0.69
C ILE A 45 -8.73 5.28 0.19
N GLY A 46 -9.83 4.79 -0.40
CA GLY A 46 -10.89 4.13 0.35
C GLY A 46 -11.44 5.01 1.48
N LEU A 47 -11.60 6.32 1.23
CA LEU A 47 -12.00 7.28 2.26
C LEU A 47 -13.41 6.96 2.76
N LYS A 48 -13.55 6.73 4.06
CA LYS A 48 -14.85 6.47 4.70
C LYS A 48 -15.06 7.41 5.88
N HIS A 49 -16.32 7.80 6.08
CA HIS A 49 -16.79 8.54 7.24
C HIS A 49 -17.69 7.64 8.09
N PHE A 50 -17.41 7.55 9.40
CA PHE A 50 -18.28 6.86 10.33
C PHE A 50 -19.35 7.80 10.86
N GLN A 51 -20.62 7.45 10.65
CA GLN A 51 -21.76 8.17 11.23
C GLN A 51 -22.46 7.29 12.27
N TYR A 52 -22.59 7.80 13.51
CA TYR A 52 -23.31 7.11 14.57
C TYR A 52 -24.74 6.76 14.13
N GLY A 53 -25.15 5.51 14.35
CA GLY A 53 -26.43 4.96 13.91
C GLY A 53 -26.52 4.56 12.42
N LYS A 54 -25.52 4.90 11.59
CA LYS A 54 -25.47 4.51 10.16
C LYS A 54 -24.23 3.72 9.75
N GLY A 55 -23.21 3.66 10.61
CA GLY A 55 -21.97 2.92 10.33
C GLY A 55 -21.02 3.66 9.39
N TRP A 56 -20.13 2.90 8.76
CA TRP A 56 -19.15 3.42 7.80
C TRP A 56 -19.82 3.71 6.46
N GLN A 57 -19.57 4.90 5.93
CA GLN A 57 -20.07 5.33 4.62
C GLN A 57 -18.89 5.80 3.77
N ASP A 58 -18.87 5.37 2.51
CA ASP A 58 -17.86 5.84 1.55
C ASP A 58 -18.04 7.33 1.28
N ILE A 59 -16.92 8.07 1.29
CA ILE A 59 -16.88 9.45 0.84
C ILE A 59 -16.42 9.41 -0.62
N PRO A 60 -17.24 9.89 -1.57
CA PRO A 60 -16.83 9.99 -2.96
C PRO A 60 -15.57 10.85 -3.07
N THR A 61 -14.52 10.31 -3.68
CA THR A 61 -13.30 11.04 -4.06
C THR A 61 -13.24 11.12 -5.58
N PRO A 62 -14.07 11.97 -6.22
CA PRO A 62 -14.10 12.07 -7.67
C PRO A 62 -12.77 12.65 -8.18
N HIS A 63 -12.34 12.16 -9.35
CA HIS A 63 -11.16 12.67 -10.04
C HIS A 63 -11.61 13.63 -11.15
N GLU A 64 -12.01 14.84 -10.77
CA GLU A 64 -12.38 15.89 -11.72
C GLU A 64 -11.16 16.77 -12.04
N MET A 65 -11.20 17.47 -13.18
CA MET A 65 -10.08 18.32 -13.63
C MET A 65 -9.71 19.42 -12.61
N HIS A 66 -10.67 19.85 -11.79
CA HIS A 66 -10.49 20.90 -10.79
C HIS A 66 -10.32 20.36 -9.35
N ASP A 67 -10.64 19.09 -9.11
CA ASP A 67 -10.61 18.47 -7.78
C ASP A 67 -9.69 17.24 -7.78
N HIS A 68 -8.53 17.39 -7.16
CA HIS A 68 -7.56 16.32 -6.99
C HIS A 68 -7.37 15.99 -5.52
N TRP A 69 -7.57 14.72 -5.18
CA TRP A 69 -7.30 14.17 -3.86
C TRP A 69 -5.94 13.48 -3.87
N SER A 70 -5.09 13.83 -2.91
CA SER A 70 -3.84 13.13 -2.65
C SER A 70 -3.87 12.61 -1.22
N ALA A 71 -3.70 11.31 -1.07
CA ALA A 71 -3.51 10.68 0.24
C ALA A 71 -2.36 9.68 0.16
N ASN A 72 -1.68 9.51 1.29
CA ASN A 72 -0.56 8.59 1.41
C ASN A 72 -1.06 7.17 1.69
N THR A 73 -1.58 6.50 0.66
CA THR A 73 -2.10 5.12 0.75
C THR A 73 -1.01 4.06 0.54
N ARG A 74 0.14 4.50 0.00
CA ARG A 74 1.31 3.67 -0.27
C ARG A 74 2.54 4.28 0.38
N MET A 75 3.35 3.43 0.97
CA MET A 75 4.66 3.80 1.49
C MET A 75 5.65 3.87 0.33
N HIS A 76 6.50 4.90 0.30
CA HIS A 76 7.69 4.96 -0.56
C HIS A 76 8.89 4.49 0.26
N LEU A 77 9.33 3.26 0.01
CA LEU A 77 10.31 2.58 0.86
C LEU A 77 11.63 2.41 0.11
N SER A 78 12.72 2.82 0.75
CA SER A 78 14.08 2.48 0.32
C SER A 78 14.44 1.03 0.70
N ARG A 79 15.55 0.53 0.15
CA ARG A 79 16.09 -0.80 0.53
C ARG A 79 16.36 -0.94 2.03
N ASP A 80 16.90 0.09 2.68
CA ASP A 80 17.20 0.07 4.11
C ASP A 80 15.93 0.00 4.97
N GLN A 81 14.89 0.74 4.58
CA GLN A 81 13.60 0.68 5.26
C GLN A 81 12.93 -0.69 5.09
N VAL A 82 12.99 -1.27 3.89
CA VAL A 82 12.50 -2.64 3.65
C VAL A 82 13.29 -3.63 4.51
N ALA A 83 14.63 -3.51 4.57
CA ALA A 83 15.47 -4.38 5.39
C ALA A 83 15.14 -4.30 6.88
N ALA A 84 14.77 -3.12 7.40
CA ALA A 84 14.32 -2.96 8.78
C ALA A 84 12.94 -3.58 9.05
N LEU A 85 12.05 -3.61 8.05
CA LEU A 85 10.72 -4.20 8.15
C LEU A 85 10.72 -5.73 8.04
N LEU A 86 11.63 -6.30 7.24
CA LEU A 86 11.66 -7.75 6.97
C LEU A 86 11.69 -8.61 8.24
N PRO A 87 12.57 -8.37 9.24
CA PRO A 87 12.58 -9.18 10.47
C PRO A 87 11.26 -9.14 11.25
N ILE A 88 10.56 -8.01 11.21
CA ILE A 88 9.25 -7.84 11.86
C ILE A 88 8.20 -8.69 11.12
N LEU A 89 8.17 -8.62 9.79
CA LEU A 89 7.24 -9.40 8.96
C LEU A 89 7.51 -10.91 9.06
N GLU A 90 8.77 -11.32 9.05
CA GLU A 90 9.17 -12.72 9.24
C GLU A 90 8.77 -13.26 10.63
N HIS A 91 8.90 -12.43 11.67
CA HIS A 91 8.43 -12.79 13.01
C HIS A 91 6.90 -12.97 13.04
N PHE A 92 6.16 -12.06 12.43
CA PHE A 92 4.70 -12.13 12.35
C PHE A 92 4.24 -13.38 11.59
N VAL A 93 4.87 -13.71 10.46
CA VAL A 93 4.56 -14.95 9.70
C VAL A 93 4.72 -16.20 10.58
N ARG A 94 5.73 -16.22 11.45
CA ARG A 94 6.02 -17.37 12.31
C ARG A 94 5.10 -17.47 13.53
N THR A 95 4.66 -16.34 14.09
CA THR A 95 4.06 -16.30 15.44
C THR A 95 2.63 -15.77 15.48
N GLY A 96 2.23 -14.98 14.48
CA GLY A 96 1.00 -14.18 14.51
C GLY A 96 1.09 -12.92 15.37
N GLU A 97 2.26 -12.63 15.97
CA GLU A 97 2.48 -11.48 16.87
C GLU A 97 3.57 -10.56 16.34
N LEU A 98 3.67 -9.34 16.88
CA LEU A 98 4.81 -8.46 16.64
C LEU A 98 5.97 -8.86 17.57
N PRO A 99 7.24 -8.66 17.16
CA PRO A 99 8.36 -8.83 18.08
C PRO A 99 8.16 -7.98 19.32
N SER A 100 8.30 -8.57 20.51
CA SER A 100 8.38 -7.79 21.75
C SER A 100 9.55 -6.81 21.64
N ALA A 101 9.35 -5.56 22.07
CA ALA A 101 10.46 -4.62 22.23
C ALA A 101 11.53 -5.30 23.10
N VAL A 102 12.75 -5.39 22.59
CA VAL A 102 13.92 -5.86 23.33
C VAL A 102 14.43 -4.71 24.19
#